data_AF-A0A2K9J152-F1
#
_entry.id   AF-A0A2K9J152-F1
#
_cell.length_a   1.000
_cell.length_b   1.000
_cell.length_c   1.000
_cell.angle_alpha   90.00
_cell.angle_beta   90.00
_cell.angle_gamma   90.00
#
_symmetry.space_group_name_H-M   'P 1'
#
loop_
_entity.id
_entity.type
_entity.pdbx_description
1 polymer ?
#
loop_
_entity_poly.entity_id
_entity_poly.type
_entity_poly.pdbx_seq_one_letter_code
_entity_poly.pdbx_strand_id
1 'polypeptide(L)'
;MICCLKIYHPTVTTLTKCKMLRFMFKDYPLQIEVISKNAVLIYVWDVPKKEVWQAFINFESTNVITGYGFSEEKAEARLIAEAMVIKLLSMRNKRQKHPLVF
;
A
#
# COMPACT_ATOMS: atom_id res chain seq x y z
N MET A 1 17.19 0.70 -6.64
CA MET A 1 15.99 -0.08 -6.27
C MET A 1 14.82 0.81 -5.88
N ILE A 2 13.67 0.57 -6.49
CA ILE A 2 12.41 1.32 -6.33
C ILE A 2 11.44 0.47 -5.51
N CYS A 3 10.85 1.07 -4.47
CA CYS A 3 9.70 0.51 -3.79
C CYS A 3 8.42 1.15 -4.32
N CYS A 4 7.44 0.34 -4.68
CA CYS A 4 6.07 0.78 -4.93
C CYS A 4 5.20 0.30 -3.77
N LEU A 5 4.45 1.21 -3.15
CA LEU A 5 3.49 0.89 -2.10
C LEU A 5 2.11 1.42 -2.47
N LYS A 6 1.12 0.55 -2.43
CA LYS A 6 -0.29 0.85 -2.73
C LYS A 6 -1.09 0.75 -1.45
N ILE A 7 -1.82 1.81 -1.10
CA ILE A 7 -2.81 1.76 -0.03
C ILE A 7 -4.22 1.88 -0.59
N TYR A 8 -5.14 1.11 0.00
CA TYR A 8 -6.55 1.09 -0.30
C TYR A 8 -7.35 1.25 0.99
N HIS A 9 -8.27 2.22 0.98
CA HIS A 9 -9.27 2.34 2.03
C HIS A 9 -10.52 3.05 1.48
N PRO A 10 -11.74 2.51 1.71
CA PRO A 10 -12.97 3.01 1.10
C PRO A 10 -13.42 4.38 1.63
N THR A 11 -13.11 4.73 2.88
CA THR A 11 -13.63 5.95 3.53
C THR A 11 -12.59 7.00 3.86
N VAL A 12 -11.29 6.66 3.85
CA VAL A 12 -10.23 7.63 4.13
C VAL A 12 -10.09 8.50 2.89
N THR A 13 -10.01 9.82 3.03
CA THR A 13 -9.91 10.69 1.84
C THR A 13 -8.59 10.48 1.10
N THR A 14 -8.56 10.71 -0.21
CA THR A 14 -7.32 10.70 -1.00
C THR A 14 -6.25 11.62 -0.40
N LEU A 15 -6.65 12.81 0.07
CA LEU A 15 -5.74 13.77 0.70
C LEU A 15 -5.09 13.18 1.97
N THR A 16 -5.89 12.55 2.84
CA THR A 16 -5.37 11.89 4.05
C THR A 16 -4.41 10.76 3.68
N LYS A 17 -4.77 9.90 2.72
CA LYS A 17 -3.88 8.84 2.21
C LYS A 17 -2.53 9.39 1.73
N CYS A 18 -2.55 10.45 0.92
CA CYS A 18 -1.34 11.11 0.45
C CYS A 18 -0.50 11.67 1.61
N LYS A 19 -1.13 12.32 2.58
CA LYS A 19 -0.43 12.88 3.76
C LYS A 19 0.23 11.79 4.61
N MET A 20 -0.46 10.67 4.86
CA MET A 20 0.09 9.54 5.60
C MET A 20 1.34 8.99 4.90
N LEU A 21 1.27 8.77 3.58
CA LEU A 21 2.40 8.26 2.80
C LEU A 21 3.59 9.23 2.78
N ARG A 22 3.33 10.53 2.57
CA ARG A 22 4.37 11.56 2.63
C ARG A 22 5.04 11.63 3.99
N PHE A 23 4.26 11.54 5.06
CA PHE A 23 4.79 11.59 6.42
C PHE A 23 5.70 10.39 6.69
N MET A 24 5.28 9.20 6.28
CA MET A 24 6.00 7.96 6.57
C MET A 24 7.32 7.82 5.81
N PHE A 25 7.40 8.37 4.60
CA PHE A 25 8.61 8.31 3.77
C PHE A 25 9.24 9.70 3.56
N LYS A 26 9.03 10.63 4.48
CA LYS A 26 9.45 12.05 4.36
C LYS A 26 10.94 12.23 4.08
N ASP A 27 11.77 11.28 4.50
CA ASP A 27 13.23 11.33 4.42
C ASP A 27 13.77 10.70 3.12
N TYR A 28 12.88 10.28 2.22
CA TYR A 28 13.24 9.60 0.97
C TYR A 28 12.71 10.35 -0.26
N PRO A 29 13.42 10.30 -1.41
CA PRO A 29 12.84 10.72 -2.68
C PRO A 29 11.58 9.90 -2.96
N LEU A 30 10.50 10.59 -3.30
CA LEU A 30 9.20 9.96 -3.48
C LEU A 30 8.35 10.61 -4.57
N GLN A 31 7.43 9.82 -5.11
CA GLN A 31 6.42 10.24 -6.08
C GLN A 31 5.09 9.59 -5.73
N ILE A 32 4.02 10.38 -5.65
CA ILE A 32 2.68 9.89 -5.36
C ILE A 32 1.81 9.94 -6.61
N GLU A 33 1.07 8.86 -6.83
CA GLU A 33 0.09 8.73 -7.91
C GLU A 33 -1.28 8.39 -7.31
N VAL A 34 -2.27 9.25 -7.56
CA VAL A 34 -3.66 8.98 -7.18
C VAL A 34 -4.31 8.14 -8.27
N ILE A 35 -4.67 6.90 -7.96
CA ILE A 35 -5.29 5.98 -8.92
C ILE A 35 -6.81 6.09 -8.90
N SER A 36 -7.39 6.22 -7.69
CA SER A 36 -8.82 6.44 -7.51
C SER A 36 -9.11 7.10 -6.17
N LYS A 37 -10.37 7.39 -5.89
CA LYS A 37 -10.82 7.85 -4.55
C LYS A 37 -10.38 6.90 -3.44
N ASN A 38 -10.35 5.60 -3.73
CA ASN A 38 -10.12 4.57 -2.72
C ASN A 38 -8.66 4.11 -2.66
N ALA A 39 -7.85 4.40 -3.68
CA ALA A 39 -6.49 3.89 -3.79
C ALA A 39 -5.47 4.96 -4.18
N VAL A 40 -4.34 4.96 -3.48
CA VAL A 40 -3.18 5.81 -3.77
C VAL A 40 -1.93 4.93 -3.84
N LEU A 41 -1.05 5.24 -4.79
CA LEU A 41 0.27 4.64 -4.96
C LEU A 41 1.34 5.65 -4.56
N ILE A 42 2.43 5.14 -3.99
CA ILE A 42 3.68 5.88 -3.81
C ILE A 42 4.83 5.05 -4.37
N TYR A 43 5.74 5.71 -5.07
CA TYR A 43 7.06 5.20 -5.38
C TYR A 43 8.05 5.88 -4.44
N VAL A 44 8.93 5.09 -3.85
CA VAL A 44 9.97 5.56 -2.93
C VAL A 44 11.29 4.96 -3.40
N TRP A 45 12.29 5.82 -3.59
CA TRP A 45 13.62 5.41 -4.03
C TRP A 45 14.55 5.24 -2.85
N ASP A 46 15.43 4.24 -2.94
CA ASP A 46 16.53 3.98 -1.99
C ASP A 46 16.07 3.82 -0.52
N VAL A 47 14.83 3.39 -0.34
CA VAL A 47 14.26 3.10 0.98
C VAL A 47 14.67 1.70 1.46
N PRO A 48 15.16 1.56 2.71
CA PRO A 48 15.42 0.25 3.29
C PRO A 48 14.16 -0.61 3.39
N LYS A 49 14.25 -1.90 3.06
CA LYS A 49 13.10 -2.84 3.12
C LYS A 49 12.39 -2.82 4.49
N LYS A 50 13.15 -2.67 5.58
CA LYS A 50 12.61 -2.60 6.95
C LYS A 50 11.58 -1.47 7.13
N GLU A 51 11.81 -0.29 6.52
CA GLU A 51 10.91 0.86 6.65
C GLU A 51 9.60 0.60 5.91
N VAL A 52 9.67 -0.03 4.73
CA VAL A 52 8.51 -0.44 3.94
C VAL A 52 7.70 -1.52 4.66
N TRP A 53 8.36 -2.46 5.32
CA TRP A 53 7.67 -3.49 6.12
C TRP A 53 7.01 -2.90 7.36
N GLN A 54 7.66 -1.98 8.06
CA GLN A 54 7.06 -1.26 9.17
C GLN A 54 5.83 -0.47 8.72
N ALA A 55 5.96 0.24 7.59
CA ALA A 55 4.88 0.92 6.91
C ALA A 55 3.68 0.01 6.60
N PHE A 56 3.95 -1.14 6.00
CA PHE A 56 2.94 -2.15 5.68
C PHE A 56 2.20 -2.62 6.95
N ILE A 57 2.91 -2.93 8.03
CA ILE A 57 2.31 -3.37 9.30
C ILE A 57 1.46 -2.25 9.92
N ASN A 58 1.93 -1.01 9.91
CA ASN A 58 1.20 0.14 10.45
C ASN A 58 -0.13 0.37 9.74
N PHE A 59 -0.17 0.22 8.41
CA PHE A 59 -1.42 0.35 7.66
C PHE A 59 -2.35 -0.85 7.85
N GLU A 60 -1.85 -2.08 7.76
CA GLU A 60 -2.69 -3.28 7.91
C GLU A 60 -3.31 -3.37 9.31
N SER A 61 -2.56 -3.01 10.36
CA SER A 61 -3.05 -2.96 11.75
C SER A 61 -4.14 -1.90 11.97
N THR A 62 -4.24 -0.91 11.08
CA THR A 62 -5.27 0.14 11.11
C THR A 62 -6.36 -0.07 10.05
N ASN A 63 -6.52 -1.31 9.57
CA ASN A 63 -7.49 -1.72 8.54
C ASN A 63 -7.30 -1.07 7.15
N VAL A 64 -6.20 -0.37 6.90
CA VAL A 64 -5.83 0.14 5.57
C VAL A 64 -5.14 -0.97 4.79
N ILE A 65 -5.80 -1.43 3.71
CA ILE A 65 -5.24 -2.50 2.88
C ILE A 65 -4.03 -1.97 2.15
N THR A 66 -2.90 -2.66 2.27
CA THR A 66 -1.63 -2.22 1.74
C THR A 66 -0.95 -3.34 0.98
N GLY A 67 -0.33 -3.01 -0.14
CA GLY A 67 0.58 -3.91 -0.85
C GLY A 67 1.86 -3.18 -1.20
N TYR A 68 2.95 -3.91 -1.27
CA TYR A 68 4.24 -3.36 -1.66
C TYR A 68 4.95 -4.26 -2.67
N GLY A 69 5.87 -3.68 -3.43
CA GLY A 69 6.72 -4.36 -4.39
C GLY A 69 8.06 -3.64 -4.54
N PHE A 70 9.13 -4.41 -4.74
CA PHE A 70 10.47 -3.89 -4.99
C PHE A 70 10.93 -4.35 -6.37
N SER A 71 11.47 -3.44 -7.16
CA SER A 71 12.13 -3.73 -8.43
C SER A 71 13.06 -2.58 -8.83
N GLU A 72 13.92 -2.78 -9.82
CA GLU A 72 14.61 -1.68 -10.51
C GLU A 72 13.69 -0.91 -11.45
N GLU A 73 12.58 -1.53 -11.91
CA GLU A 73 11.60 -0.90 -12.78
C GLU A 73 10.32 -0.51 -12.03
N LYS A 74 9.83 0.72 -12.26
CA LYS A 74 8.57 1.21 -11.65
C LYS A 74 7.37 0.31 -11.98
N ALA A 75 7.29 -0.17 -13.22
CA ALA A 75 6.18 -0.98 -13.71
C ALA A 75 6.10 -2.33 -12.97
N GLU A 76 7.24 -3.01 -12.81
CA GLU A 76 7.29 -4.29 -12.11
C GLU A 76 6.99 -4.12 -10.62
N ALA A 77 7.59 -3.12 -9.95
CA ALA A 77 7.30 -2.84 -8.54
C ALA A 77 5.79 -2.59 -8.31
N ARG A 78 5.14 -1.88 -9.24
CA ARG A 78 3.70 -1.66 -9.22
C ARG A 78 2.91 -2.95 -9.38
N LEU A 79 3.24 -3.79 -10.36
CA LEU A 79 2.52 -5.07 -10.58
C LEU A 79 2.53 -5.94 -9.32
N ILE A 80 3.67 -6.03 -8.64
CA ILE A 80 3.81 -6.79 -7.39
C ILE A 80 2.92 -6.19 -6.28
N ALA A 81 2.97 -4.87 -6.09
CA ALA A 81 2.16 -4.18 -5.08
C ALA A 81 0.65 -4.34 -5.35
N GLU A 82 0.23 -4.27 -6.62
CA GLU A 82 -1.17 -4.42 -7.02
C GLU A 82 -1.67 -5.85 -6.84
N ALA A 83 -0.88 -6.84 -7.23
CA ALA A 83 -1.21 -8.25 -7.01
C ALA A 83 -1.43 -8.57 -5.53
N MET A 84 -0.60 -7.99 -4.65
CA MET A 84 -0.75 -8.14 -3.20
C MET A 84 -2.05 -7.53 -2.68
N VAL A 85 -2.39 -6.30 -3.09
CA VAL A 85 -3.66 -5.65 -2.70
C VAL A 85 -4.87 -6.44 -3.17
N ILE A 86 -4.86 -6.94 -4.41
CA ILE A 86 -5.95 -7.77 -4.96
C ILE A 86 -6.12 -9.05 -4.13
N LYS A 87 -5.02 -9.72 -3.80
CA LYS A 87 -5.03 -10.91 -2.95
C LYS A 87 -5.63 -10.60 -1.58
N LEU A 88 -5.19 -9.53 -0.91
CA LEU A 88 -5.68 -9.11 0.41
C LEU A 88 -7.17 -8.76 0.41
N LEU A 89 -7.63 -8.00 -0.60
CA LEU A 89 -9.05 -7.71 -0.80
C LEU A 89 -9.88 -8.98 -0.97
N SER A 90 -9.40 -9.94 -1.77
CA SER A 90 -10.11 -11.21 -1.98
C SER A 90 -10.24 -12.03 -0.69
N MET A 91 -9.20 -12.04 0.15
CA MET A 91 -9.20 -12.74 1.43
C MET A 91 -10.14 -12.08 2.44
N ARG A 92 -10.15 -10.74 2.54
CA ARG A 92 -11.09 -10.01 3.42
C ARG A 92 -12.54 -10.22 3.00
N ASN A 93 -12.83 -10.18 1.68
CA ASN A 93 -14.18 -10.43 1.17
C ASN A 93 -14.65 -11.86 1.46
N LYS A 94 -13.76 -12.87 1.37
CA LYS A 94 -14.08 -14.25 1.74
C LYS A 94 -14.40 -14.38 3.24
N ARG A 95 -13.61 -13.75 4.12
CA ARG A 95 -13.88 -13.74 5.57
C ARG A 95 -15.21 -13.08 5.92
N GLN A 96 -15.58 -11.99 5.26
CA GLN A 96 -16.88 -11.35 5.48
C GLN A 96 -18.07 -12.24 5.07
N LYS A 97 -17.90 -13.07 4.04
CA LYS A 97 -18.95 -14.01 3.59
C LYS A 97 -19.06 -15.27 4.47
N HIS A 98 -18.01 -15.62 5.21
CA HIS A 98 -18.00 -16.76 6.13
C HIS A 98 -17.61 -16.29 7.55
N PRO A 99 -18.49 -15.58 8.27
CA PRO A 99 -18.22 -15.10 9.62
C PRO A 99 -18.15 -16.21 10.70
N LEU A 100 -18.27 -17.49 10.32
CA LEU A 100 -18.30 -18.64 11.23
C LEU A 100 -17.27 -19.71 10.83
N VAL A 101 -15.99 -19.39 10.97
CA VAL A 101 -14.98 -20.40 11.30
C VAL A 101 -14.14 -19.80 12.42
N PHE A 102 -14.65 -19.98 13.64
CA PHE A 102 -13.89 -19.91 14.88
C PHE A 102 -13.03 -21.16 14.99
#